data_AF-A0A2R6KYI1-F1
#
_entry.id   AF-A0A2R6KYI1-F1
#
_cell.length_a   1.000
_cell.length_b   1.000
_cell.length_c   1.000
_cell.angle_alpha   90.00
_cell.angle_beta   90.00
_cell.angle_gamma   90.00
#
_symmetry.space_group_name_H-M   'P 1'
#
loop_
_entity.id
_entity.type
_entity.pdbx_description
1 polymer ?
#
loop_
_entity_poly.entity_id
_entity_poly.type
_entity_poly.pdbx_seq_one_letter_code
_entity_poly.pdbx_strand_id
1 'polypeptide(L)'
;MTRPTRQREREESDAEQDERSDAAACPECSSEEIIKDGDRGELICEDCGLVVEEEHIDRGPEWRAFNHSERQSKSRVGAPTTQTMHDKGLTTQIDWKDKDAYGRSISSKKRSQMHRLRKWQERIRTKDAGERNLQFALSEIDR
;
A
#
# COMPACT_ATOMS: atom_id res chain seq x y z
N MET A 1 -11.06 -8.82 43.94
CA MET A 1 -9.77 -8.59 43.26
C MET A 1 -10.05 -8.28 41.80
N THR A 2 -10.27 -7.01 41.50
CA THR A 2 -10.66 -6.50 40.18
C THR A 2 -9.39 -6.20 39.41
N ARG A 3 -9.13 -6.90 38.30
CA ARG A 3 -7.95 -6.64 37.46
C ARG A 3 -8.27 -5.44 36.55
N PRO A 4 -7.52 -4.32 36.62
CA PRO A 4 -7.61 -3.28 35.63
C PRO A 4 -6.74 -3.69 34.44
N THR A 5 -7.34 -4.19 33.36
CA THR A 5 -6.65 -4.30 32.07
C THR A 5 -6.90 -3.02 31.30
N ARG A 6 -6.13 -1.98 31.65
CA ARG A 6 -6.03 -0.73 30.90
C ARG A 6 -4.58 -0.62 30.43
N GLN A 7 -4.42 -0.24 29.17
CA GLN A 7 -3.18 0.29 28.58
C GLN A 7 -2.09 -0.74 28.26
N ARG A 8 -2.30 -1.49 27.18
CA ARG A 8 -1.22 -1.87 26.27
C ARG A 8 -1.85 -2.47 25.04
N GLU A 9 -2.01 -1.66 24.01
CA GLU A 9 -1.86 -2.05 22.61
C GLU A 9 -2.24 -0.85 21.74
N ARG A 10 -1.22 -0.38 21.00
CA ARG A 10 -1.32 0.33 19.72
C ARG A 10 -1.47 1.86 19.71
N GLU A 11 -0.51 2.53 20.35
CA GLU A 11 0.15 3.69 19.71
C GLU A 11 1.20 3.14 18.74
N GLU A 12 0.77 2.60 17.59
CA GLU A 12 1.71 2.13 16.56
C GLU A 12 0.97 2.05 15.21
N SER A 13 0.87 3.20 14.53
CA SER A 13 0.95 3.35 13.06
C SER A 13 0.49 4.73 12.59
N ASP A 14 1.05 5.80 13.16
CA ASP A 14 1.20 7.10 12.46
C ASP A 14 2.65 7.23 11.98
N ALA A 15 3.11 6.22 11.25
CA ALA A 15 4.37 6.25 10.50
C ALA A 15 4.06 6.16 9.00
N GLU A 16 3.06 6.92 8.55
CA GLU A 16 3.11 7.52 7.21
C GLU A 16 3.76 8.89 7.40
N GLN A 17 5.06 8.86 7.73
CA GLN A 17 5.91 10.01 7.46
C GLN A 17 6.03 10.06 5.94
N ASP A 18 5.14 10.85 5.33
CA ASP A 18 5.45 11.59 4.12
C ASP A 18 6.74 12.36 4.45
N GLU A 19 7.90 11.72 4.24
CA GLU A 19 9.18 12.40 4.10
C GLU A 19 9.07 13.25 2.83
N ARG A 20 8.27 14.32 2.92
CA ARG A 20 8.58 15.53 2.21
C ARG A 20 9.98 15.87 2.69
N SER A 21 10.95 15.72 1.81
CA SER A 21 12.27 16.29 1.96
C SER A 21 12.07 17.73 2.47
N ASP A 22 12.24 17.93 3.77
CA ASP A 22 12.05 19.20 4.47
C ASP A 22 13.22 20.14 4.15
N ALA A 23 13.40 20.41 2.87
CA ALA A 23 13.98 21.66 2.45
C ALA A 23 12.87 22.42 1.71
N ALA A 24 11.89 22.89 2.48
CA ALA A 24 10.90 23.84 1.97
C ALA A 24 11.55 25.18 1.59
N ALA A 25 12.78 25.43 2.04
CA ALA A 25 13.52 26.65 1.77
C ALA A 25 15.02 26.38 1.56
N CYS A 26 15.64 27.16 0.69
CA CYS A 26 17.07 27.14 0.45
C CYS A 26 17.84 27.73 1.65
N PRO A 27 18.88 27.04 2.17
CA PRO A 27 19.64 27.52 3.33
C PRO A 27 20.50 28.77 3.06
N GLU A 28 20.79 29.09 1.80
CA GLU A 28 21.61 30.25 1.41
C GLU A 28 20.77 31.52 1.20
N CYS A 29 19.68 31.45 0.43
CA CYS A 29 18.88 32.61 0.04
C CYS A 29 17.49 32.65 0.68
N SER A 30 17.13 31.64 1.49
CA SER A 30 15.80 31.48 2.11
C SER A 30 14.64 31.44 1.13
N SER A 31 14.89 31.18 -0.16
CA SER A 31 13.80 31.08 -1.13
C SER A 31 13.13 29.71 -1.10
N GLU A 32 11.84 29.71 -1.38
CA GLU A 32 10.98 28.51 -1.43
C GLU A 32 10.91 27.91 -2.85
N GLU A 33 11.57 28.56 -3.82
CA GLU A 33 11.56 28.16 -5.22
C GLU A 33 12.64 27.11 -5.49
N ILE A 34 12.28 25.86 -5.21
CA ILE A 34 13.12 24.67 -5.39
C ILE A 34 12.52 23.79 -6.49
N ILE A 35 13.30 23.54 -7.53
CA ILE A 35 12.96 22.68 -8.66
C ILE A 35 13.66 21.33 -8.54
N LYS A 36 12.97 20.29 -8.99
CA LYS A 36 13.50 18.94 -9.11
C LYS A 36 14.03 18.69 -10.53
N ASP A 37 15.33 18.41 -10.65
CA ASP A 37 15.92 17.92 -11.89
C ASP A 37 15.67 16.40 -12.01
N GLY A 38 14.78 16.03 -12.93
CA GLY A 38 14.38 14.64 -13.14
C GLY A 38 15.46 13.76 -13.79
N ASP A 39 16.47 14.35 -14.44
CA ASP A 39 17.53 13.59 -15.11
C ASP A 39 18.63 13.16 -14.14
N ARG A 40 18.90 13.98 -13.12
CA ARG A 40 19.95 13.75 -12.11
C ARG A 40 19.43 13.31 -10.76
N GLY A 41 18.15 13.56 -10.47
CA GLY A 41 17.58 13.34 -9.14
C GLY A 41 18.02 14.40 -8.13
N GLU A 42 18.28 15.62 -8.57
CA GLU A 42 18.77 16.72 -7.74
C GLU A 42 17.61 17.69 -7.42
N LEU A 43 17.60 18.26 -6.21
CA LEU A 43 16.75 19.41 -5.85
C LEU A 43 17.60 20.69 -5.90
N ILE A 44 17.22 21.63 -6.76
CA ILE A 44 17.99 22.84 -7.08
C ILE A 44 17.15 24.07 -6.75
N CYS A 45 17.73 25.03 -6.05
CA CYS A 45 17.12 26.35 -5.87
C CYS A 45 17.23 27.19 -7.15
N GLU A 46 16.12 27.75 -7.66
CA GLU A 46 16.15 28.57 -8.88
C GLU A 46 16.91 29.89 -8.69
N ASP A 47 16.82 30.49 -7.50
CA ASP A 47 17.37 31.83 -7.25
C ASP A 47 18.89 31.86 -7.14
N CYS A 48 19.48 30.87 -6.47
CA CYS A 48 20.92 30.82 -6.20
C CYS A 48 21.65 29.65 -6.86
N GLY A 49 20.93 28.70 -7.46
CA GLY A 49 21.50 27.52 -8.11
C GLY A 49 22.09 26.48 -7.14
N LEU A 50 21.83 26.62 -5.84
CA LEU A 50 22.30 25.65 -4.84
C LEU A 50 21.57 24.32 -5.00
N VAL A 51 22.35 23.23 -5.04
CA VAL A 51 21.82 21.87 -4.92
C VAL A 51 21.57 21.59 -3.45
N VAL A 52 20.31 21.43 -3.09
CA VAL A 52 19.82 21.22 -1.73
C VAL A 52 19.85 19.74 -1.36
N GLU A 53 19.57 18.87 -2.33
CA GLU A 53 19.60 17.42 -2.18
C GLU A 53 20.12 16.80 -3.49
N GLU A 54 21.13 15.92 -3.43
CA GLU A 54 21.77 15.32 -4.61
C GLU A 54 21.20 13.93 -4.98
N GLU A 55 20.59 13.21 -4.03
CA GLU A 55 20.16 11.81 -4.21
C GLU A 55 18.66 11.64 -3.96
N HIS A 56 17.85 12.42 -4.66
CA HIS A 56 16.40 12.34 -4.54
C HIS A 56 15.85 11.10 -5.28
N ILE A 57 15.55 10.05 -4.51
CA ILE A 57 15.04 8.79 -5.03
C ILE A 57 13.58 8.94 -5.51
N ASP A 58 13.32 8.61 -6.78
CA ASP A 58 11.95 8.45 -7.27
C ASP A 58 11.31 7.17 -6.69
N ARG A 59 10.32 7.34 -5.80
CA ARG A 59 9.55 6.24 -5.19
C ARG A 59 8.41 5.74 -6.11
N GLY A 60 8.33 6.25 -7.34
CA GLY A 60 7.35 5.87 -8.35
C GLY A 60 7.54 4.44 -8.90
N PRO A 61 6.63 3.99 -9.77
CA PRO A 61 6.75 2.68 -10.40
C PRO A 61 8.04 2.57 -11.22
N GLU A 62 8.91 1.60 -10.91
CA GLU A 62 10.16 1.31 -11.66
C GLU A 62 9.93 1.00 -13.15
N TRP A 63 8.68 0.79 -13.56
CA TRP A 63 8.29 0.21 -14.82
C TRP A 63 7.38 1.17 -15.60
N ARG A 64 7.76 1.48 -16.85
CA ARG A 64 6.93 2.27 -17.77
C ARG A 64 5.80 1.41 -18.35
N ALA A 65 4.56 1.83 -18.10
CA ALA A 65 3.36 1.34 -18.76
C ALA A 65 2.58 2.53 -19.30
N PHE A 66 2.22 2.49 -20.59
CA PHE A 66 1.45 3.57 -21.23
C PHE A 66 -0.04 3.28 -21.25
N ASN A 67 -0.41 2.00 -21.12
CA ASN A 67 -1.79 1.54 -21.10
C ASN A 67 -2.04 0.62 -19.89
N HIS A 68 -3.32 0.42 -19.57
CA HIS A 68 -3.75 -0.35 -18.41
C HIS A 68 -3.37 -1.84 -18.50
N SER A 69 -3.30 -2.42 -19.69
CA SER A 69 -2.95 -3.83 -19.87
C SER A 69 -1.45 -4.07 -19.63
N GLU A 70 -0.60 -3.20 -20.18
CA GLU A 70 0.83 -3.15 -19.85
C GLU A 70 1.01 -2.94 -18.36
N ARG A 71 0.18 -2.08 -17.76
CA ARG A 71 0.15 -1.86 -16.31
C ARG A 71 0.02 -3.21 -15.58
N GLN A 72 -1.05 -3.95 -15.84
CA GLN A 72 -1.28 -5.23 -15.17
C GLN A 72 -0.20 -6.29 -15.42
N SER A 73 0.42 -6.31 -16.60
CA SER A 73 1.42 -7.32 -16.96
C SER A 73 2.82 -7.08 -16.37
N LYS A 74 3.24 -5.82 -16.27
CA LYS A 74 4.59 -5.45 -15.83
C LYS A 74 4.66 -5.17 -14.33
N SER A 75 3.51 -4.89 -13.69
CA SER A 75 3.44 -4.77 -12.23
C SER A 75 3.87 -6.09 -11.58
N ARG A 76 4.90 -6.02 -10.74
CA ARG A 76 5.27 -7.13 -9.83
C ARG A 76 4.55 -7.05 -8.50
N VAL A 77 3.90 -5.92 -8.25
CA VAL A 77 3.17 -5.63 -7.01
C VAL A 77 1.67 -5.81 -7.21
N GLY A 78 0.99 -6.09 -6.11
CA GLY A 78 -0.47 -6.16 -6.06
C GLY A 78 -1.15 -4.80 -6.15
N ALA A 79 -2.42 -4.76 -5.76
CA ALA A 79 -3.15 -3.50 -5.62
C ALA A 79 -2.51 -2.59 -4.55
N PRO A 80 -2.57 -1.27 -4.72
CA PRO A 80 -2.11 -0.33 -3.68
C PRO A 80 -2.95 -0.49 -2.41
N THR A 81 -2.35 -0.17 -1.26
CA THR A 81 -3.08 -0.08 -0.01
C THR A 81 -4.00 1.14 -0.03
N THR A 82 -5.20 1.01 0.53
CA THR A 82 -6.17 2.11 0.60
C THR A 82 -6.90 2.13 1.93
N GLN A 83 -7.05 3.31 2.51
CA GLN A 83 -7.80 3.51 3.76
C GLN A 83 -9.30 3.27 3.59
N THR A 84 -9.79 3.16 2.36
CA THR A 84 -11.18 2.82 2.06
C THR A 84 -11.52 1.34 2.31
N MET A 85 -10.54 0.52 2.68
CA MET A 85 -10.75 -0.88 3.09
C MET A 85 -10.40 -1.07 4.56
N HIS A 86 -11.19 -1.88 5.28
CA HIS A 86 -10.98 -2.20 6.71
C HIS A 86 -9.56 -2.70 7.03
N ASP A 87 -8.98 -3.52 6.16
CA ASP A 87 -7.63 -4.08 6.30
C ASP A 87 -6.58 -3.33 5.46
N LYS A 88 -6.89 -2.10 5.03
CA LYS A 88 -6.07 -1.29 4.12
C LYS A 88 -5.74 -1.97 2.77
N GLY A 89 -6.42 -3.05 2.41
CA GLY A 89 -6.13 -3.85 1.21
C GLY A 89 -5.03 -4.91 1.38
N LEU A 90 -4.60 -5.21 2.61
CA LEU A 90 -3.57 -6.21 2.89
C LEU A 90 -4.06 -7.66 2.75
N THR A 91 -5.38 -7.88 2.79
CA THR A 91 -5.96 -9.21 2.62
C THR A 91 -5.82 -9.67 1.16
N THR A 92 -5.37 -10.92 0.97
CA THR A 92 -5.42 -11.58 -0.34
C THR A 92 -6.75 -12.33 -0.52
N GLN A 93 -7.01 -12.84 -1.73
CA GLN A 93 -8.14 -13.73 -2.02
C GLN A 93 -7.65 -14.98 -2.75
N ILE A 94 -8.03 -16.17 -2.26
CA ILE A 94 -7.79 -17.42 -2.99
C ILE A 94 -8.85 -17.53 -4.08
N ASP A 95 -8.42 -17.53 -5.35
CA ASP A 95 -9.31 -17.64 -6.51
C ASP A 95 -10.17 -18.91 -6.43
N TRP A 96 -11.41 -18.79 -6.91
CA TRP A 96 -12.37 -19.90 -7.04
C TRP A 96 -12.00 -20.82 -8.20
N LYS A 97 -11.24 -20.31 -9.18
CA LYS A 97 -10.74 -21.13 -10.29
C LYS A 97 -9.81 -22.19 -9.72
N ASP A 98 -10.22 -23.45 -9.80
CA ASP A 98 -9.43 -24.60 -9.35
C ASP A 98 -8.27 -24.90 -10.31
N LYS A 99 -7.45 -23.89 -10.57
CA LYS A 99 -6.30 -23.90 -11.47
C LYS A 99 -5.05 -23.44 -10.74
N ASP A 100 -3.90 -23.99 -11.14
CA ASP A 100 -2.60 -23.53 -10.65
C ASP A 100 -2.14 -22.24 -11.35
N ALA A 101 -1.00 -21.69 -10.93
CA ALA A 101 -0.41 -20.48 -11.52
C ALA A 101 -0.07 -20.64 -13.02
N TYR A 102 0.07 -21.87 -13.50
CA TYR A 102 0.32 -22.20 -14.91
C TYR A 102 -0.98 -22.49 -15.68
N GLY A 103 -2.14 -22.31 -15.05
CA GLY A 103 -3.46 -22.51 -15.66
C GLY A 103 -3.93 -23.97 -15.73
N ARG A 104 -3.20 -24.93 -15.16
CA ARG A 104 -3.55 -26.35 -15.15
C ARG A 104 -4.58 -26.65 -14.07
N SER A 105 -5.53 -27.53 -14.37
CA SER A 105 -6.56 -27.92 -13.40
C SER A 105 -5.95 -28.66 -12.20
N ILE A 106 -6.41 -28.28 -11.01
CA ILE A 106 -6.00 -28.90 -9.76
C ILE A 106 -6.67 -30.28 -9.60
N SER A 107 -5.93 -31.27 -9.05
CA SER A 107 -6.46 -32.60 -8.77
C SER A 107 -7.61 -32.55 -7.74
N SER A 108 -8.49 -33.55 -7.76
CA SER A 108 -9.65 -33.63 -6.85
C SER A 108 -9.26 -33.51 -5.37
N LYS A 109 -8.20 -34.18 -4.93
CA LYS A 109 -7.68 -34.09 -3.56
C LYS A 109 -7.27 -32.66 -3.19
N LYS A 110 -6.52 -31.99 -4.07
CA LYS A 110 -6.07 -30.61 -3.84
C LYS A 110 -7.25 -29.63 -3.92
N ARG A 111 -8.25 -29.86 -4.77
CA ARG A 111 -9.48 -29.07 -4.83
C ARG A 111 -10.20 -29.05 -3.48
N SER A 112 -10.37 -30.22 -2.85
CA SER A 112 -10.96 -30.32 -1.52
C SER A 112 -10.16 -29.54 -0.46
N GLN A 113 -8.83 -29.57 -0.55
CA GLN A 113 -7.95 -28.78 0.32
C GLN A 113 -8.13 -27.27 0.07
N MET A 114 -8.15 -26.82 -1.19
CA MET A 114 -8.38 -25.42 -1.55
C MET A 114 -9.73 -24.92 -1.06
N HIS A 115 -10.80 -25.71 -1.19
CA HIS A 115 -12.10 -25.35 -0.63
C HIS A 115 -12.06 -25.15 0.88
N ARG A 116 -11.30 -25.98 1.62
CA ARG A 116 -11.11 -25.79 3.07
C ARG A 116 -10.36 -24.49 3.35
N LEU A 117 -9.29 -24.22 2.61
CA LEU A 117 -8.51 -22.99 2.77
C LEU A 117 -9.34 -21.74 2.50
N ARG A 118 -10.15 -21.72 1.42
CA ARG A 118 -11.07 -20.62 1.11
C ARG A 118 -12.04 -20.35 2.26
N LYS A 119 -12.66 -21.40 2.81
CA LYS A 119 -13.56 -21.28 3.97
C LYS A 119 -12.84 -20.74 5.21
N TRP A 120 -11.60 -21.14 5.44
CA TRP A 120 -10.81 -20.63 6.57
C TRP A 120 -10.41 -19.17 6.38
N GLN A 121 -9.99 -18.78 5.18
CA GLN A 121 -9.64 -17.41 4.85
C GLN A 121 -10.81 -16.45 5.07
N GLU A 122 -12.00 -16.83 4.59
CA GLU A 122 -13.22 -16.03 4.79
C GLU A 122 -13.55 -15.84 6.28
N ARG A 123 -13.40 -16.88 7.10
CA ARG A 123 -13.67 -16.81 8.55
C ARG A 123 -12.65 -15.97 9.31
N ILE A 124 -11.38 -16.00 8.90
CA ILE A 124 -10.30 -15.29 9.58
C ILE A 124 -10.34 -13.80 9.23
N ARG A 125 -10.72 -13.46 7.99
CA ARG A 125 -10.77 -12.09 7.49
C ARG A 125 -11.61 -11.15 8.35
N THR A 126 -12.70 -11.66 8.93
CA THR A 126 -13.64 -10.83 9.70
C THR A 126 -13.86 -11.42 11.09
N LYS A 127 -12.76 -11.56 11.84
CA LYS A 127 -12.80 -12.21 13.14
C LYS A 127 -13.43 -11.30 14.19
N ASP A 128 -13.13 -10.00 14.14
CA ASP A 128 -13.63 -9.04 15.12
C ASP A 128 -15.01 -8.45 14.72
N ALA A 129 -15.79 -8.04 15.72
CA ALA A 129 -17.02 -7.28 15.50
C ALA A 129 -16.71 -5.87 14.96
N GLY A 130 -15.61 -5.25 15.42
CA GLY A 130 -15.17 -3.93 14.95
C GLY A 130 -14.86 -3.93 13.45
N GLU A 131 -14.04 -4.89 12.99
CA GLU A 131 -13.67 -5.05 11.58
C GLU A 131 -14.89 -5.25 10.67
N ARG A 132 -15.87 -6.07 11.10
CA ARG A 132 -17.11 -6.30 10.34
C ARG A 132 -17.94 -5.03 10.19
N ASN A 133 -18.06 -4.24 11.27
CA ASN A 133 -18.78 -2.99 11.23
C ASN A 133 -18.07 -1.96 10.35
N LEU A 134 -16.74 -1.86 10.45
CA LEU A 134 -15.93 -0.98 9.62
C LEU A 134 -16.04 -1.35 8.14
N GLN A 135 -15.97 -2.64 7.80
CA GLN A 135 -16.16 -3.13 6.43
C GLN A 135 -17.53 -2.72 5.89
N PHE A 136 -18.59 -2.90 6.69
CA PHE A 136 -19.95 -2.51 6.29
C PHE A 136 -20.08 -1.00 6.08
N ALA A 137 -19.62 -0.20 7.04
CA ALA A 137 -19.66 1.26 6.95
C ALA A 137 -18.90 1.80 5.74
N LEU A 138 -17.68 1.29 5.48
CA LEU A 138 -16.90 1.69 4.31
C LEU A 138 -17.57 1.28 2.99
N SER A 139 -18.22 0.11 2.95
CA SER A 139 -18.97 -0.30 1.76
C SER A 139 -20.23 0.53 1.48
N GLU A 140 -20.84 1.10 2.53
CA GLU A 140 -21.97 2.03 2.36
C GLU A 140 -21.49 3.44 1.94
N ILE A 141 -20.29 3.86 2.33
CA ILE A 141 -19.70 5.14 1.90
C ILE A 141 -19.31 5.10 0.41
N ASP A 142 -18.86 3.94 -0.09
CA ASP A 142 -18.43 3.75 -1.49
C ASP A 142 -19.60 3.58 -2.49
N ARG A 143 -20.85 3.52 -1.99
CA ARG A 143 -22.06 3.25 -2.78
C ARG A 143 -22.70 4.49 -3.37
#